data_AF-A0A838K913-F1
#
_entry.id   AF-A0A838K913-F1
#
_cell.length_a   1.000
_cell.length_b   1.000
_cell.length_c   1.000
_cell.angle_alpha   90.00
_cell.angle_beta   90.00
_cell.angle_gamma   90.00
#
_symmetry.space_group_name_H-M   'P 1'
#
loop_
_entity.id
_entity.type
_entity.pdbx_description
1 polymer ?
#
loop_
_entity_poly.entity_id
_entity_poly.type
_entity_poly.pdbx_seq_one_letter_code
_entity_poly.pdbx_strand_id
1 'polypeptide(L)'
;WDQAYAASRRGTWLHERVHGANLGVRADAYCRAGGFDDVAAHEDVRLVRRLQAAGCPVAWPERPVVSTSGRLRGRAAHGVAADLRRLA
;
A
#
# COMPACT_ATOMS: atom_id res chain seq x y z
N TRP A 1 13.22 0.53 14.18
CA TRP A 1 12.08 0.78 13.28
C TRP A 1 11.75 2.27 13.19
N ASP A 2 11.35 2.95 14.28
CA ASP A 2 10.92 4.37 14.23
C ASP A 2 11.99 5.38 13.79
N GLN A 3 13.23 5.29 14.29
CA GLN A 3 14.28 6.25 13.93
C GLN A 3 14.84 6.05 12.53
N ALA A 4 14.97 4.82 12.03
CA ALA A 4 15.44 4.55 10.67
C ALA A 4 14.37 4.93 9.61
N TYR A 5 13.08 4.72 9.92
CA TYR A 5 11.95 5.15 9.09
C TYR A 5 11.71 6.67 9.15
N ALA A 6 11.95 7.31 10.30
CA ALA A 6 11.89 8.77 10.43
C ALA A 6 13.10 9.47 9.80
N ALA A 7 14.31 8.89 9.92
CA ALA A 7 15.53 9.42 9.29
C ALA A 7 15.47 9.34 7.76
N SER A 8 14.75 8.36 7.22
CA SER A 8 14.57 8.22 5.77
C SER A 8 13.67 9.31 5.17
N ARG A 9 12.85 10.03 5.96
CA ARG A 9 11.95 11.12 5.49
C ARG A 9 12.66 12.32 4.84
N ARG A 10 14.00 12.41 4.91
CA ARG A 10 14.80 13.54 4.37
C ARG A 10 15.42 13.27 2.99
N GLY A 11 15.14 12.11 2.38
CA GLY A 11 15.56 11.78 1.02
C GLY A 11 14.36 11.32 0.21
N THR A 12 14.34 11.63 -1.08
CA THR A 12 13.32 11.33 -2.08
C THR A 12 12.78 9.89 -2.00
N TRP A 13 11.68 9.67 -1.26
CA TRP A 13 10.93 8.38 -1.23
C TRP A 13 9.75 8.38 -2.19
N LEU A 14 9.96 8.75 -3.45
CA LEU A 14 9.06 8.33 -4.53
C LEU A 14 9.35 6.87 -4.87
N HIS A 15 9.10 5.96 -3.93
CA HIS A 15 9.07 4.54 -4.22
C HIS A 15 7.62 4.10 -4.34
N GLU A 16 7.27 3.49 -5.46
CA GLU A 16 5.93 2.99 -5.81
C GLU A 16 5.51 1.82 -4.89
N ARG A 17 5.23 2.12 -3.62
CA ARG A 17 4.79 1.12 -2.64
C ARG A 17 3.31 1.27 -2.37
N VAL A 18 2.55 0.27 -2.79
CA VAL A 18 1.13 0.18 -2.44
C VAL A 18 1.00 -0.39 -1.03
N HIS A 19 0.31 0.35 -0.18
CA HIS A 19 -0.11 -0.10 1.14
C HIS A 19 -1.60 0.18 1.29
N GLY A 20 -2.42 -0.86 1.48
CA GLY A 20 -3.87 -0.71 1.61
C GLY A 20 -4.30 0.23 2.74
N ALA A 21 -3.49 0.36 3.79
CA ALA A 21 -3.75 1.28 4.91
C ALA A 21 -3.61 2.77 4.54
N ASN A 22 -2.99 3.10 3.41
CA ASN A 22 -2.77 4.48 2.94
C ASN A 22 -3.03 4.60 1.43
N LEU A 23 -4.19 4.10 0.97
CA LEU A 23 -4.59 4.14 -0.43
C LEU A 23 -5.86 4.98 -0.59
N GLY A 24 -5.81 5.99 -1.46
CA GLY A 24 -6.96 6.79 -1.86
C GLY A 24 -7.26 6.61 -3.34
N VAL A 25 -8.53 6.40 -3.69
CA VAL A 25 -8.98 6.24 -5.07
C VAL A 25 -10.31 6.96 -5.26
N ARG A 26 -10.48 7.64 -6.40
CA ARG A 26 -11.78 8.21 -6.76
C ARG A 26 -12.78 7.08 -7.01
N ALA A 27 -14.00 7.21 -6.50
CA ALA A 27 -15.02 6.17 -6.59
C ALA A 27 -15.32 5.73 -8.04
N ASP A 28 -15.37 6.67 -8.98
CA ASP A 28 -15.58 6.37 -10.39
C ASP A 28 -14.43 5.56 -11.00
N ALA A 29 -13.19 5.89 -10.66
CA ALA A 29 -12.01 5.16 -11.11
C ALA A 29 -11.95 3.75 -10.50
N TYR A 30 -12.33 3.60 -9.22
CA TYR A 30 -12.46 2.30 -8.56
C TYR A 30 -13.48 1.40 -9.27
N CYS A 31 -14.67 1.92 -9.58
CA CYS A 31 -15.69 1.17 -10.30
C CYS A 31 -15.22 0.81 -11.72
N ARG A 32 -14.61 1.74 -12.47
CA ARG A 32 -14.06 1.46 -13.80
C ARG A 32 -12.96 0.40 -13.78
N ALA A 33 -12.12 0.39 -12.74
CA ALA A 33 -11.07 -0.60 -12.57
C ALA A 33 -11.62 -1.98 -12.18
N GLY A 34 -12.89 -2.10 -11.79
CA GLY A 34 -13.52 -3.35 -11.36
C GLY A 34 -13.37 -3.65 -9.87
N GLY A 35 -13.12 -2.64 -9.03
CA GLY A 35 -13.03 -2.79 -7.58
C GLY A 35 -11.86 -3.64 -7.09
N PHE A 36 -11.87 -4.10 -5.83
CA PHE A 36 -10.90 -5.07 -5.32
C PHE A 36 -11.18 -6.48 -5.86
N ASP A 37 -10.11 -7.23 -6.18
CA ASP A 37 -10.23 -8.65 -6.49
C ASP A 37 -10.53 -9.43 -5.21
N ASP A 38 -11.32 -10.50 -5.31
CA ASP A 38 -11.47 -11.49 -4.25
C ASP A 38 -10.25 -12.42 -4.22
N VAL A 39 -9.17 -11.93 -3.60
CA VAL A 39 -7.90 -12.65 -3.45
C VAL A 39 -7.46 -12.63 -1.99
N ALA A 40 -6.70 -13.66 -1.59
CA ALA A 40 -6.23 -13.77 -0.21
C ALA A 40 -5.23 -12.69 0.23
N ALA A 41 -4.56 -12.03 -0.74
CA ALA A 41 -3.61 -10.95 -0.49
C ALA A 41 -3.29 -10.13 -1.75
N HIS A 42 -2.76 -8.94 -1.54
CA HIS A 42 -2.26 -8.01 -2.58
C HIS A 42 -3.37 -7.46 -3.49
N GLU A 43 -4.60 -7.40 -2.99
CA GLU A 43 -5.76 -6.79 -3.64
C GLU A 43 -5.53 -5.30 -3.93
N ASP A 44 -4.83 -4.61 -3.03
CA ASP A 44 -4.42 -3.21 -3.16
C ASP A 44 -3.44 -3.00 -4.32
N VAL A 45 -2.38 -3.79 -4.38
CA VAL A 45 -1.38 -3.78 -5.47
C VAL A 45 -2.05 -4.06 -6.81
N ARG A 46 -2.97 -5.04 -6.85
CA ARG A 46 -3.71 -5.39 -8.07
C ARG A 46 -4.63 -4.26 -8.54
N LEU A 47 -5.33 -3.60 -7.62
CA LEU A 47 -6.15 -2.44 -7.94
C LEU A 47 -5.31 -1.31 -8.55
N VAL A 48 -4.17 -0.96 -7.93
CA VAL A 48 -3.30 0.11 -8.44
C VAL A 48 -2.75 -0.22 -9.82
N ARG A 49 -2.33 -1.48 -10.06
CA ARG A 49 -1.89 -1.92 -11.39
C ARG A 49 -2.98 -1.81 -12.45
N ARG A 50 -4.23 -2.17 -12.12
CA ARG A 50 -5.37 -2.00 -13.02
C ARG A 50 -5.67 -0.53 -13.31
N LEU A 51 -5.58 0.35 -12.30
CA LEU A 51 -5.73 1.79 -12.48
C LEU A 51 -4.64 2.36 -13.42
N GLN A 52 -3.38 1.96 -13.23
CA GLN A 52 -2.28 2.34 -14.12
C GLN A 52 -2.51 1.84 -15.55
N ALA A 53 -2.90 0.57 -15.73
CA ALA A 53 -3.20 -0.01 -17.03
C ALA A 53 -4.40 0.66 -17.72
N ALA A 54 -5.36 1.18 -16.94
CA ALA A 54 -6.49 1.97 -17.43
C ALA A 54 -6.14 3.44 -17.71
N GLY A 55 -4.86 3.83 -17.64
CA GLY A 55 -4.41 5.20 -17.88
C GLY A 55 -4.81 6.20 -16.78
N CYS A 56 -5.21 5.72 -15.60
CA CYS A 56 -5.54 6.62 -14.49
C CYS A 56 -4.24 7.18 -13.88
N PRO A 57 -4.14 8.50 -13.63
CA PRO A 57 -3.00 9.08 -12.94
C PRO A 57 -2.85 8.49 -11.53
N VAL A 58 -1.65 8.03 -11.20
CA VAL A 58 -1.28 7.56 -9.86
C VAL A 58 -0.20 8.47 -9.31
N ALA A 59 -0.44 9.01 -8.12
CA ALA A 59 0.51 9.85 -7.40
C ALA A 59 0.96 9.15 -6.13
N TRP A 60 2.22 9.38 -5.75
CA TRP A 60 2.83 8.86 -4.52
C TRP A 60 3.22 10.03 -3.62
N PRO A 61 2.24 10.73 -3.03
CA PRO A 61 2.52 11.93 -2.25
C PRO A 61 3.17 11.58 -0.90
N GLU A 62 4.01 12.48 -0.39
CA GLU A 62 4.61 12.33 0.95
C GLU A 62 3.55 12.42 2.09
N ARG A 63 2.34 12.91 1.76
CA ARG A 63 1.20 13.06 2.66
C ARG A 63 -0.09 12.67 1.93
N PRO A 64 -1.09 12.10 2.62
CA PRO A 64 -1.13 11.84 4.06
C PRO A 64 -0.25 10.66 4.50
N VAL A 65 0.12 10.63 5.78
CA VAL A 65 0.87 9.54 6.41
C VAL A 65 -0.01 8.92 7.48
N VAL A 66 -0.02 7.59 7.55
CA VAL A 66 -0.77 6.82 8.55
C VAL A 66 0.20 6.06 9.46
N SER A 67 -0.18 5.90 10.73
CA SER A 67 0.46 4.97 11.65
C SER A 67 -0.30 3.65 11.63
N THR A 68 0.41 2.53 11.47
CA THR A 68 -0.18 1.19 11.50
C THR A 68 0.47 0.35 12.58
N SER A 69 -0.27 -0.58 13.17
CA SER A 69 0.29 -1.47 14.18
C SER A 69 1.26 -2.47 13.53
N GLY A 70 2.52 -2.49 13.97
CA GLY A 70 3.55 -3.46 13.55
C GLY A 70 3.34 -4.85 14.15
N ARG A 71 2.20 -5.48 13.90
CA ARG A 71 1.87 -6.80 14.46
C ARG A 71 2.58 -7.91 13.70
N LEU A 72 3.20 -8.85 14.42
CA LEU A 72 3.78 -10.07 13.84
C LEU A 72 2.73 -11.16 13.56
N ARG A 73 1.55 -11.08 14.18
CA ARG A 73 0.44 -12.02 13.97
C ARG A 73 -0.68 -11.31 13.22
N GLY A 74 -0.88 -11.69 11.96
CA GLY A 74 -1.93 -11.15 11.08
C GLY A 74 -2.89 -12.24 10.60
N ARG A 75 -4.06 -11.81 10.11
CA ARG A 75 -5.09 -12.71 9.55
C ARG A 75 -4.76 -13.14 8.11
N ALA A 76 -4.18 -12.24 7.32
CA ALA A 76 -3.74 -12.56 5.97
C ALA A 76 -2.46 -13.39 6.01
N ALA A 77 -2.41 -14.45 5.19
CA ALA A 77 -1.23 -15.31 5.07
C ALA A 77 -0.02 -14.54 4.52
N HIS A 78 -0.27 -13.53 3.69
CA HIS A 78 0.72 -12.61 3.14
C HIS A 78 0.33 -11.16 3.46
N GLY A 79 1.31 -10.28 3.59
CA GLY A 79 1.13 -8.87 3.95
C GLY A 79 2.08 -8.43 5.06
N VAL A 80 1.88 -7.21 5.58
CA VAL A 80 2.82 -6.54 6.49
C VAL A 80 3.21 -7.41 7.70
N ALA A 81 2.26 -8.13 8.32
CA ALA A 81 2.57 -9.01 9.45
C ALA A 81 3.46 -10.22 9.05
N ALA A 82 3.28 -10.76 7.85
CA ALA A 82 4.15 -11.81 7.33
C ALA A 82 5.54 -11.28 6.99
N ASP A 83 5.63 -10.07 6.43
CA ASP A 83 6.90 -9.43 6.12
C ASP A 83 7.67 -9.06 7.39
N LEU A 84 7.01 -8.48 8.39
CA LEU A 84 7.64 -8.16 9.68
C LEU A 84 8.18 -9.41 10.39
N ARG A 85 7.49 -10.56 10.29
CA ARG A 85 7.99 -11.84 10.84
C ARG A 85 9.28 -12.32 10.18
N ARG A 86 9.49 -12.03 8.89
CA ARG A 86 10.74 -12.40 8.19
C ARG A 86 11.92 -11.52 8.60
N LEU A 87 11.65 -10.37 9.20
CA LEU A 87 12.64 -9.36 9.59
C LEU A 87 12.93 -9.35 11.09
N ALA A 88 12.22 -10.18 11.87
CA ALA A 88 12.41 -10.37 13.30
C ALA A 88 13.33 -11.57 13.56
#